data_AF-A0A531MJB3-F1
#
_entry.id   AF-A0A531MJB3-F1
#
_cell.length_a   1.000
_cell.length_b   1.000
_cell.length_c   1.000
_cell.angle_alpha   90.00
_cell.angle_beta   90.00
_cell.angle_gamma   90.00
#
_symmetry.space_group_name_H-M   'P 1'
#
loop_
_entity.id
_entity.type
_entity.pdbx_description
1 polymer ?
#
loop_
_entity_poly.entity_id
_entity_poly.type
_entity_poly.pdbx_seq_one_letter_code
_entity_poly.pdbx_strand_id
1 'polypeptide(L)' 'AATAAEIDGWKAHLQAKKIAIESEFEWLQGGRSIYIRDPSGNSIEFAEPRIWGL' A
#
# COMPACT_ATOMS: atom_id res chain seq x y z
N ALA A 1 -8.91 0.98 -1.82
CA ALA A 1 -8.81 -0.42 -1.37
C ALA A 1 -8.25 -1.25 -2.53
N ALA A 2 -7.48 -2.29 -2.25
CA ALA A 2 -6.86 -3.19 -3.22
C ALA A 2 -6.69 -4.58 -2.59
N THR A 3 -6.84 -5.64 -3.36
CA THR A 3 -6.51 -7.01 -2.93
C THR A 3 -4.99 -7.16 -2.69
N ALA A 4 -4.57 -8.21 -1.98
CA ALA A 4 -3.14 -8.47 -1.75
C ALA A 4 -2.32 -8.54 -3.07
N ALA A 5 -2.87 -9.18 -4.11
CA ALA A 5 -2.21 -9.27 -5.41
C ALA A 5 -2.11 -7.91 -6.13
N GLU A 6 -3.14 -7.06 -6.01
CA GLU A 6 -3.10 -5.69 -6.53
C GLU A 6 -2.09 -4.83 -5.76
N ILE A 7 -1.96 -5.02 -4.44
CA ILE A 7 -0.94 -4.33 -3.63
C ILE A 7 0.47 -4.72 -4.10
N ASP A 8 0.73 -6.00 -4.36
CA ASP A 8 2.02 -6.44 -4.92
C ASP A 8 2.28 -5.86 -6.31
N GLY A 9 1.25 -5.82 -7.16
CA GLY A 9 1.32 -5.17 -8.47
C GLY A 9 1.67 -3.69 -8.38
N TRP A 10 1.02 -2.95 -7.48
CA TRP A 10 1.31 -1.54 -7.22
C TRP A 10 2.70 -1.33 -6.65
N LYS A 11 3.13 -2.16 -5.69
CA LYS A 11 4.48 -2.12 -5.14
C LYS A 11 5.54 -2.26 -6.23
N ALA A 12 5.40 -3.28 -7.09
CA ALA A 12 6.32 -3.50 -8.20
C ALA A 12 6.31 -2.32 -9.20
N HIS A 13 5.13 -1.80 -9.53
CA HIS A 13 4.99 -0.65 -10.43
C HIS A 13 5.67 0.61 -9.88
N LEU A 14 5.44 0.93 -8.60
CA LEU A 14 6.00 2.10 -7.93
C LEU A 14 7.53 2.00 -7.81
N GLN A 15 8.04 0.83 -7.43
CA GLN A 15 9.48 0.57 -7.37
C GLN A 15 10.15 0.69 -8.74
N ALA A 16 9.52 0.19 -9.81
CA ALA A 16 10.02 0.35 -11.18
C ALA A 16 10.09 1.83 -11.61
N LYS A 17 9.23 2.68 -11.05
CA LYS A 17 9.24 4.14 -11.23
C LYS A 17 10.16 4.87 -10.25
N LYS A 18 10.91 4.15 -9.41
CA LYS A 18 11.78 4.68 -8.35
C LYS A 18 11.02 5.51 -7.32
N ILE A 19 9.74 5.21 -7.11
CA ILE A 19 8.94 5.78 -6.03
C ILE A 19 9.17 4.93 -4.79
N ALA A 20 9.57 5.56 -3.69
CA ALA A 20 9.83 4.87 -2.44
C ALA A 20 8.54 4.37 -1.81
N ILE A 21 8.55 3.12 -1.35
CA ILE A 21 7.57 2.64 -0.39
C ILE A 21 8.01 3.16 0.97
N GLU A 22 7.18 4.01 1.57
CA GLU A 22 7.45 4.60 2.87
C GLU A 22 7.37 3.54 3.98
N SER A 23 6.31 2.74 3.95
CA SER A 23 6.04 1.70 4.94
C SER A 23 5.22 0.57 4.33
N GLU A 24 5.35 -0.62 4.91
CA GLU A 24 4.55 -1.80 4.60
C GLU A 24 4.15 -2.48 5.91
N PHE A 25 2.88 -2.84 6.04
CA PHE A 25 2.32 -3.43 7.25
C PHE A 25 1.54 -4.69 6.91
N GLU A 26 1.74 -5.72 7.74
CA GLU A 26 0.84 -6.86 7.87
C GLU A 26 0.10 -6.72 9.21
N TRP A 27 -1.23 -6.61 9.15
CA TRP A 27 -2.04 -6.35 10.33
C TRP A 27 -2.35 -7.65 11.07
N LEU A 28 -2.29 -7.63 12.40
CA LEU A 28 -2.54 -8.81 13.25
C LEU A 28 -3.94 -9.41 13.03
N GLN A 29 -4.93 -8.57 12.74
CA GLN A 29 -6.31 -8.99 12.46
C GLN A 29 -6.50 -9.45 11.01
N GLY A 30 -5.40 -9.57 10.25
CA GLY A 30 -5.38 -9.91 8.84
C GLY A 30 -5.44 -8.68 7.93
N GLY A 31 -4.90 -8.86 6.72
CA GLY A 31 -4.80 -7.82 5.72
C GLY A 31 -3.46 -7.10 5.74
N ARG A 32 -3.11 -6.44 4.64
CA ARG A 32 -1.90 -5.64 4.51
C ARG A 32 -2.16 -4.25 3.95
N SER A 33 -1.22 -3.35 4.17
CA SER A 33 -1.18 -2.04 3.52
C SER A 33 0.25 -1.61 3.19
N ILE A 34 0.39 -0.78 2.15
CA ILE A 34 1.62 -0.06 1.81
C ILE A 34 1.33 1.44 1.74
N TYR A 35 2.33 2.24 2.08
CA TYR A 35 2.26 3.69 2.08
C TYR A 35 3.33 4.28 1.16
N ILE A 36 3.01 5.38 0.48
CA ILE A 36 3.95 6.20 -0.28
C ILE A 36 3.75 7.68 0.01
N ARG A 37 4.75 8.49 -0.35
CA ARG A 37 4.63 9.96 -0.38
C ARG A 37 4.40 10.46 -1.79
N ASP A 38 3.37 11.28 -1.96
CA ASP A 38 3.20 12.05 -3.19
C ASP A 38 4.19 13.23 -3.24
N PRO A 39 4.31 13.93 -4.38
CA PRO A 39 5.21 15.09 -4.50
C PRO A 39 4.89 16.27 -3.58
N SER A 40 3.67 16.34 -3.05
CA SER A 40 3.22 17.35 -2.09
C SER A 40 3.47 16.94 -0.63
N GLY A 41 3.99 15.73 -0.40
CA GLY A 41 4.25 15.16 0.93
C GLY A 41 3.04 14.45 1.56
N ASN A 42 1.92 14.30 0.85
CA ASN A 42 0.77 13.56 1.34
C ASN A 42 1.09 12.06 1.41
N SER A 43 0.53 11.38 2.43
CA SER A 43 0.62 9.92 2.52
C SER A 43 -0.52 9.29 1.74
N ILE A 44 -0.19 8.38 0.83
CA ILE A 44 -1.15 7.61 0.03
C ILE A 44 -1.04 6.15 0.45
N GLU A 45 -2.19 5.55 0.75
CA GLU A 45 -2.31 4.19 1.23
C GLU A 45 -2.95 3.28 0.18
N PHE A 46 -2.34 2.12 -0.04
CA PHE A 46 -2.96 0.99 -0.72
C PHE A 46 -3.16 -0.13 0.32
N ALA A 47 -4.41 -0.49 0.56
CA ALA A 47 -4.77 -1.41 1.64
C ALA A 47 -5.90 -2.36 1.25
N GLU A 48 -5.89 -3.55 1.84
CA GLU A 48 -7.00 -4.50 1.74
C GLU A 48 -8.25 -3.97 2.47
N PRO A 49 -9.45 -4.03 1.86
CA PRO A 49 -10.67 -3.48 2.46
C PRO A 49 -10.92 -3.96 3.90
N ARG A 50 -10.53 -5.20 4.19
CA ARG A 50 -10.74 -5.85 5.48
C ARG A 50 -10.09 -5.12 6.66
N ILE A 51 -9.03 -4.33 6.44
CA ILE A 51 -8.42 -3.54 7.52
C ILE A 51 -9.36 -2.44 8.03
N TRP A 52 -10.35 -2.06 7.23
CA TRP A 52 -11.40 -1.11 7.57
C TRP A 52 -12.75 -1.79 7.89
N GLY A 53 -12.78 -3.12 8.00
CA GLY A 53 -14.01 -3.88 8.24
C GLY A 53 -14.95 -3.96 7.03
N LEU A 54 -14.40 -3.80 5.82
CA LEU A 54 -15.12 -3.92 4.54
C LEU A 54 -14.88 -5.27 3.87
#